data_AF-A0A3B0VDU1-F1
#
_entry.id   AF-A0A3B0VDU1-F1
#
_cell.length_a   1.000
_cell.length_b   1.000
_cell.length_c   1.000
_cell.angle_alpha   90.00
_cell.angle_beta   90.00
_cell.angle_gamma   90.00
#
_symmetry.space_group_name_H-M   'P 1'
#
loop_
_entity.id
_entity.type
_entity.pdbx_description
1 polymer ?
#
loop_
_entity_poly.entity_id
_entity_poly.type
_entity_poly.pdbx_seq_one_letter_code
_entity_poly.pdbx_strand_id
1 'polypeptide(L)'
;MNAEIKTIDDFTSQLKAWYEADYNGFKTSFDKAIANVQPIPEGQDPSVVYDWKNKGINDLCDFFTDWYNWMPDVATGLEYIQKFSWLYYKNQDGLAFVTKDPGLTMTAEFVRLRGNYMDDPISHPLVQKWIDELGPEQMDQFIKTSAKDFPTFNDFFIREIKPEARPISSPNDD
;
A
#
# COMPACT_ATOMS: atom_id res chain seq x y z
N MET A 1 3.85 14.73 -20.69
CA MET A 1 5.12 14.63 -19.94
C MET A 1 4.72 14.30 -18.51
N ASN A 2 5.11 13.13 -17.99
CA ASN A 2 4.87 12.81 -16.58
C ASN A 2 5.80 13.71 -15.75
N ALA A 3 5.22 14.46 -14.81
CA ALA A 3 6.00 15.24 -13.86
C ALA A 3 6.69 14.28 -12.88
N GLU A 4 7.79 14.72 -12.27
CA GLU A 4 8.44 13.94 -11.22
C GLU A 4 7.54 13.95 -9.96
N ILE A 5 7.13 12.78 -9.48
CA ILE A 5 6.26 12.63 -8.31
C ILE A 5 7.13 12.54 -7.05
N LYS A 6 7.12 13.60 -6.23
CA LYS A 6 7.87 13.64 -4.95
C LYS A 6 6.95 13.66 -3.75
N THR A 7 5.74 14.16 -3.92
CA THR A 7 4.77 14.36 -2.85
C THR A 7 3.43 13.72 -3.21
N ILE A 8 2.58 13.55 -2.20
CA ILE A 8 1.19 13.13 -2.41
C ILE A 8 0.39 14.15 -3.22
N ASP A 9 0.73 15.44 -3.13
CA ASP A 9 0.10 16.51 -3.91
C ASP A 9 0.49 16.40 -5.39
N ASP A 10 1.74 16.08 -5.71
CA ASP A 10 2.17 15.82 -7.09
C ASP A 10 1.41 14.64 -7.68
N PHE A 11 1.32 13.55 -6.91
CA PHE A 11 0.63 12.32 -7.31
C PHE A 11 -0.86 12.59 -7.59
N THR A 12 -1.58 13.18 -6.65
CA THR A 12 -3.02 13.44 -6.81
C THR A 12 -3.30 14.49 -7.88
N SER A 13 -2.43 15.49 -8.07
CA SER A 13 -2.53 16.45 -9.17
C SER A 13 -2.36 15.76 -10.53
N GLN A 14 -1.43 14.81 -10.65
CA GLN A 14 -1.28 14.00 -11.85
C GLN A 14 -2.52 13.16 -12.14
N LEU A 15 -3.13 12.53 -11.13
CA LEU A 15 -4.36 11.74 -11.33
C LEU A 15 -5.52 12.62 -11.82
N LYS A 16 -5.69 13.81 -11.25
CA LYS A 16 -6.70 14.77 -11.71
C LYS A 16 -6.45 15.17 -13.16
N ALA A 17 -5.21 15.50 -13.52
CA ALA A 17 -4.86 15.83 -14.90
C ALA A 17 -5.09 14.67 -15.87
N TRP A 18 -4.73 13.43 -15.48
CA TRP A 18 -5.00 12.23 -16.28
C TRP A 18 -6.48 11.97 -16.47
N TYR A 19 -7.29 12.19 -15.43
CA TYR A 19 -8.73 12.03 -15.50
C TYR A 19 -9.38 13.10 -16.39
N GLU A 20 -9.03 14.38 -16.21
CA GLU A 20 -9.55 15.49 -17.02
C GLU A 20 -9.24 15.34 -18.51
N ALA A 21 -8.04 14.87 -18.84
CA ALA A 21 -7.60 14.67 -20.22
C ALA A 21 -7.95 13.29 -20.81
N ASP A 22 -8.56 12.40 -20.02
CA ASP A 22 -8.69 10.95 -20.31
C ASP A 22 -7.37 10.34 -20.83
N TYR A 23 -6.26 10.67 -20.16
CA TYR A 23 -4.90 10.29 -20.57
C TYR A 23 -4.82 8.78 -20.77
N ASN A 24 -4.55 8.35 -22.00
CA ASN A 24 -4.50 6.93 -22.39
C ASN A 24 -5.74 6.12 -21.93
N GLY A 25 -6.91 6.75 -21.83
CA GLY A 25 -8.13 6.10 -21.36
C GLY A 25 -8.25 5.98 -19.84
N PHE A 26 -7.49 6.75 -19.04
CA PHE A 26 -7.54 6.70 -17.58
C PHE A 26 -8.95 6.95 -17.03
N LYS A 27 -9.63 8.02 -17.47
CA LYS A 27 -10.99 8.33 -17.04
C LYS A 27 -11.96 7.26 -17.53
N THR A 28 -11.86 6.89 -18.80
CA THR A 28 -12.74 5.86 -19.40
C THR A 28 -12.64 4.53 -18.64
N SER A 29 -11.43 4.09 -18.30
CA SER A 29 -11.20 2.84 -17.56
C SER A 29 -11.60 2.95 -16.08
N PHE A 30 -11.31 4.07 -15.41
CA PHE A 30 -11.71 4.29 -14.03
C PHE A 30 -13.24 4.39 -13.89
N ASP A 31 -13.92 5.18 -14.72
CA ASP A 31 -15.39 5.28 -14.68
C ASP A 31 -16.05 3.93 -14.94
N LYS A 32 -15.48 3.12 -15.84
CA LYS A 32 -15.96 1.76 -16.10
C LYS A 32 -15.73 0.83 -14.91
N ALA A 33 -14.60 0.96 -14.21
CA ALA A 33 -14.36 0.25 -12.96
C ALA A 33 -15.43 0.61 -11.92
N ILE A 34 -15.69 1.91 -11.70
CA ILE A 34 -16.69 2.41 -10.75
C ILE A 34 -18.10 1.93 -11.08
N ALA A 35 -18.49 1.98 -12.35
CA ALA A 35 -19.81 1.55 -12.81
C ALA A 35 -20.07 0.04 -12.56
N ASN A 36 -19.02 -0.76 -12.44
CA ASN A 36 -19.09 -2.21 -12.24
C ASN A 36 -18.68 -2.68 -10.84
N VAL A 37 -18.53 -1.75 -9.88
CA VAL A 37 -18.27 -2.09 -8.47
C VAL A 37 -19.37 -3.03 -7.97
N GLN A 38 -18.94 -4.15 -7.38
CA GLN A 38 -19.84 -5.16 -6.86
C GLN A 38 -20.27 -4.82 -5.43
N PRO A 39 -21.48 -5.23 -5.00
CA PRO A 39 -21.88 -5.12 -3.61
C PRO A 39 -20.89 -5.83 -2.69
N ILE A 40 -20.54 -5.17 -1.60
CA ILE A 40 -19.73 -5.75 -0.53
C ILE A 40 -20.60 -6.79 0.19
N PRO A 41 -20.14 -8.05 0.35
CA PRO A 41 -20.89 -9.08 1.09
C PRO A 41 -21.22 -8.64 2.52
N GLU A 42 -22.25 -9.24 3.12
CA GLU A 42 -22.54 -9.00 4.54
C GLU A 42 -21.45 -9.61 5.44
N GLY A 43 -21.30 -9.07 6.65
CA GLY A 43 -20.40 -9.60 7.67
C GLY A 43 -18.90 -9.31 7.43
N GLN A 44 -18.56 -8.39 6.51
CA GLN A 44 -17.18 -7.93 6.37
C GLN A 44 -16.79 -7.04 7.55
N ASP A 45 -15.49 -7.07 7.89
CA ASP A 45 -14.93 -6.19 8.91
C ASP A 45 -15.06 -4.72 8.46
N PRO A 46 -15.80 -3.87 9.20
CA PRO A 46 -15.97 -2.46 8.85
C PRO A 46 -14.65 -1.68 8.72
N SER A 47 -13.59 -2.11 9.40
CA SER A 47 -12.29 -1.44 9.35
C SER A 47 -11.63 -1.49 7.97
N VAL A 48 -11.96 -2.49 7.15
CA VAL A 48 -11.37 -2.74 5.82
C VAL A 48 -12.36 -2.56 4.67
N VAL A 49 -13.59 -2.14 4.98
CA VAL A 49 -14.63 -1.87 3.99
C VAL A 49 -14.47 -0.46 3.43
N TYR A 50 -14.47 -0.34 2.11
CA TYR A 50 -14.57 0.93 1.41
C TYR A 50 -15.46 0.75 0.18
N ASP A 51 -16.62 1.39 0.19
CA ASP A 51 -17.56 1.31 -0.93
C ASP A 51 -17.16 2.29 -2.04
N TRP A 52 -16.68 1.73 -3.15
CA TRP A 52 -16.28 2.47 -4.35
C TRP A 52 -17.46 2.90 -5.23
N LYS A 53 -18.69 2.53 -4.89
CA LYS A 53 -19.87 2.84 -5.69
C LYS A 53 -20.10 4.36 -5.78
N ASN A 54 -20.33 4.84 -7.00
CA ASN A 54 -20.54 6.27 -7.32
C ASN A 54 -19.37 7.20 -6.95
N LYS A 55 -18.19 6.65 -6.66
CA LYS A 55 -16.99 7.43 -6.33
C LYS A 55 -16.37 8.03 -7.59
N GLY A 56 -15.82 9.24 -7.45
CA GLY A 56 -15.18 9.98 -8.54
C GLY A 56 -13.68 10.11 -8.35
N ILE A 57 -13.05 10.89 -9.23
CA ILE A 57 -11.60 11.14 -9.19
C ILE A 57 -11.14 11.80 -7.88
N ASN A 58 -11.97 12.66 -7.29
CA ASN A 58 -11.65 13.29 -6.02
C ASN A 58 -11.61 12.26 -4.89
N ASP A 59 -12.58 11.35 -4.81
CA ASP A 59 -12.56 10.27 -3.82
C ASP A 59 -11.34 9.35 -3.98
N LEU A 60 -10.91 9.08 -5.22
CA LEU A 60 -9.69 8.32 -5.48
C LEU A 60 -8.44 9.06 -4.95
N CYS A 61 -8.36 10.38 -5.17
CA CYS A 61 -7.27 11.20 -4.68
C CYS A 61 -7.25 11.27 -3.14
N ASP A 62 -8.42 11.46 -2.54
CA ASP A 62 -8.59 11.50 -1.08
C ASP A 62 -8.21 10.14 -0.48
N PHE A 63 -8.64 9.03 -1.09
CA PHE A 63 -8.26 7.68 -0.67
C PHE A 63 -6.75 7.46 -0.66
N PHE A 64 -6.04 7.86 -1.73
CA PHE A 64 -4.58 7.74 -1.77
C PHE A 64 -3.89 8.69 -0.79
N THR A 65 -4.47 9.86 -0.51
CA THR A 65 -3.95 10.80 0.49
C THR A 65 -4.07 10.22 1.90
N ASP A 66 -5.22 9.66 2.22
CA ASP A 66 -5.47 8.97 3.49
C ASP A 66 -4.55 7.76 3.64
N TRP A 67 -4.37 6.98 2.57
CA TRP A 67 -3.45 5.83 2.56
C TRP A 67 -1.99 6.27 2.73
N TYR A 68 -1.57 7.35 2.09
CA TYR A 68 -0.20 7.87 2.22
C TYR A 68 0.12 8.31 3.65
N ASN A 69 -0.82 9.01 4.30
CA ASN A 69 -0.64 9.52 5.66
C ASN A 69 -0.83 8.47 6.74
N TRP A 70 -1.34 7.29 6.38
CA TRP A 70 -1.60 6.21 7.31
C TRP A 70 -0.31 5.48 7.71
N MET A 71 -0.09 5.41 9.02
CA MET A 71 1.05 4.76 9.67
C MET A 71 0.61 3.39 10.20
N PRO A 72 0.82 2.31 9.44
CA PRO A 72 0.31 0.99 9.81
C PRO A 72 1.04 0.41 11.01
N ASP A 73 0.36 -0.51 11.67
CA ASP A 73 0.96 -1.42 12.63
C ASP A 73 0.85 -2.87 12.19
N VAL A 74 1.24 -3.81 13.06
CA VAL A 74 1.30 -5.24 12.72
C VAL A 74 -0.10 -5.77 12.41
N ALA A 75 -1.12 -5.33 13.16
CA ALA A 75 -2.49 -5.79 12.99
C ALA A 75 -3.19 -5.14 11.79
N THR A 76 -2.91 -3.86 11.55
CA THR A 76 -3.63 -3.06 10.56
C THR A 76 -2.94 -2.98 9.20
N GLY A 77 -1.70 -3.47 9.05
CA GLY A 77 -0.87 -3.29 7.85
C GLY A 77 -1.47 -3.65 6.48
N LEU A 78 -2.58 -4.39 6.44
CA LEU A 78 -3.30 -4.76 5.22
C LEU A 78 -4.58 -3.94 4.97
N GLU A 79 -5.00 -3.05 5.88
CA GLU A 79 -6.33 -2.41 5.83
C GLU A 79 -6.57 -1.65 4.52
N TYR A 80 -5.66 -0.75 4.12
CA TYR A 80 -5.86 0.03 2.91
C TYR A 80 -5.73 -0.79 1.63
N ILE A 81 -4.92 -1.84 1.61
CA ILE A 81 -4.86 -2.79 0.49
C ILE A 81 -6.23 -3.47 0.34
N GLN A 82 -6.84 -3.90 1.45
CA GLN A 82 -8.18 -4.50 1.46
C GLN A 82 -9.25 -3.49 1.05
N LYS A 83 -9.22 -2.26 1.57
CA LYS A 83 -10.12 -1.17 1.15
C LYS A 83 -10.05 -0.91 -0.36
N PHE A 84 -8.83 -0.83 -0.90
CA PHE A 84 -8.63 -0.62 -2.33
C PHE A 84 -9.11 -1.84 -3.15
N SER A 85 -8.98 -3.06 -2.61
CA SER A 85 -9.39 -4.29 -3.29
C SER A 85 -10.88 -4.38 -3.61
N TRP A 86 -11.73 -3.67 -2.86
CA TRP A 86 -13.16 -3.59 -3.16
C TRP A 86 -13.46 -2.95 -4.52
N LEU A 87 -12.56 -2.14 -5.07
CA LEU A 87 -12.69 -1.60 -6.42
C LEU A 87 -12.69 -2.72 -7.48
N TYR A 88 -11.89 -3.76 -7.29
CA TYR A 88 -11.70 -4.85 -8.25
C TYR A 88 -12.25 -6.21 -7.78
N TYR A 89 -12.85 -6.30 -6.59
CA TYR A 89 -13.51 -7.51 -6.10
C TYR A 89 -14.65 -7.92 -7.04
N LYS A 90 -14.49 -9.07 -7.71
CA LYS A 90 -15.42 -9.60 -8.73
C LYS A 90 -15.79 -8.59 -9.82
N ASN A 91 -14.93 -7.60 -10.06
CA ASN A 91 -15.11 -6.54 -11.04
C ASN A 91 -13.96 -6.61 -12.05
N GLN A 92 -14.21 -7.20 -13.22
CA GLN A 92 -13.19 -7.37 -14.25
C GLN A 92 -12.69 -6.03 -14.82
N ASP A 93 -13.55 -5.01 -14.86
CA ASP A 93 -13.16 -3.66 -15.29
C ASP A 93 -12.31 -2.96 -14.23
N GLY A 94 -12.62 -3.14 -12.94
CA GLY A 94 -11.76 -2.73 -11.83
C GLY A 94 -10.41 -3.43 -11.83
N LEU A 95 -10.38 -4.74 -12.08
CA LEU A 95 -9.13 -5.49 -12.20
C LEU A 95 -8.31 -4.99 -13.39
N ALA A 96 -8.94 -4.77 -14.55
CA ALA A 96 -8.28 -4.24 -15.72
C ALA A 96 -7.72 -2.83 -15.47
N PHE A 97 -8.46 -1.97 -14.75
CA PHE A 97 -7.99 -0.64 -14.37
C PHE A 97 -6.70 -0.70 -13.54
N VAL A 98 -6.62 -1.56 -12.51
CA VAL A 98 -5.42 -1.61 -11.65
C VAL A 98 -4.25 -2.41 -12.24
N THR A 99 -4.49 -3.28 -13.22
CA THR A 99 -3.45 -4.17 -13.80
C THR A 99 -2.93 -3.75 -15.17
N LYS A 100 -3.56 -2.76 -15.83
CA LYS A 100 -3.15 -2.26 -17.14
C LYS A 100 -2.85 -0.78 -17.05
N ASP A 101 -1.99 -0.30 -17.95
CA ASP A 101 -1.79 1.13 -18.08
C ASP A 101 -3.07 1.82 -18.54
N PRO A 102 -3.35 3.03 -18.01
CA PRO A 102 -2.51 3.83 -17.10
C PRO A 102 -2.62 3.50 -15.59
N GLY A 103 -3.58 2.69 -15.14
CA GLY A 103 -3.78 2.43 -13.71
C GLY A 103 -2.70 1.53 -13.06
N LEU A 104 -2.04 0.66 -13.83
CA LEU A 104 -0.83 -0.04 -13.37
C LEU A 104 0.28 0.97 -13.04
N THR A 105 0.53 1.93 -13.92
CA THR A 105 1.50 3.00 -13.66
C THR A 105 1.10 3.81 -12.41
N MET A 106 -0.17 4.19 -12.26
CA MET A 106 -0.68 4.87 -11.06
C MET A 106 -0.35 4.11 -9.77
N THR A 107 -0.66 2.81 -9.71
CA THR A 107 -0.41 2.01 -8.50
C THR A 107 1.09 1.84 -8.23
N ALA A 108 1.90 1.67 -9.28
CA ALA A 108 3.35 1.59 -9.15
C ALA A 108 3.97 2.91 -8.67
N GLU A 109 3.50 4.05 -9.16
CA GLU A 109 3.93 5.38 -8.71
C GLU A 109 3.56 5.62 -7.23
N PHE A 110 2.35 5.26 -6.82
CA PHE A 110 1.94 5.35 -5.42
C PHE A 110 2.81 4.49 -4.49
N VAL A 111 3.07 3.23 -4.87
CA VAL A 111 3.91 2.33 -4.07
C VAL A 111 5.34 2.86 -3.95
N ARG A 112 5.91 3.43 -5.02
CA ARG A 112 7.24 4.09 -4.95
C ARG A 112 7.24 5.30 -4.02
N LEU A 113 6.21 6.15 -4.12
CA LEU A 113 6.06 7.32 -3.25
C LEU A 113 6.01 6.90 -1.77
N ARG A 114 5.25 5.85 -1.46
CA ARG A 114 5.14 5.28 -0.11
C ARG A 114 6.43 4.59 0.34
N GLY A 115 7.14 3.93 -0.57
CA GLY A 115 8.46 3.36 -0.32
C GLY A 115 9.46 4.43 0.11
N ASN A 116 9.56 5.53 -0.65
CA ASN A 116 10.42 6.66 -0.31
C ASN A 116 10.08 7.28 1.05
N TYR A 117 8.79 7.39 1.40
CA TYR A 117 8.36 7.86 2.72
C TYR A 117 8.86 6.93 3.85
N MET A 118 8.90 5.61 3.61
CA MET A 118 9.39 4.62 4.58
C MET A 118 10.92 4.51 4.65
N ASP A 119 11.62 5.05 3.66
CA ASP A 119 13.08 5.28 3.66
C ASP A 119 13.46 6.63 4.29
N ASP A 120 12.49 7.46 4.67
CA ASP A 120 12.75 8.76 5.32
C ASP A 120 12.77 8.60 6.85
N PRO A 121 13.65 9.32 7.58
CA PRO A 121 13.67 9.32 9.05
C PRO A 121 12.33 9.65 9.72
N ILE A 122 11.40 10.33 9.04
CA ILE A 122 10.03 10.56 9.53
C ILE A 122 9.28 9.26 9.84
N SER A 123 9.66 8.15 9.21
CA SER A 123 9.08 6.82 9.44
C SER A 123 9.57 6.14 10.72
N HIS A 124 10.66 6.63 11.33
CA HIS A 124 11.30 6.02 12.50
C HIS A 124 10.33 5.71 13.67
N PRO A 125 9.31 6.54 14.00
CA PRO A 125 8.37 6.22 15.07
C PRO A 125 7.63 4.88 14.91
N LEU A 126 7.49 4.37 13.67
CA LEU A 126 6.89 3.05 13.42
C LEU A 126 7.74 1.91 13.96
N VAL A 127 9.07 2.06 13.99
CA VAL A 127 10.00 1.00 14.41
C VAL A 127 9.70 0.59 15.85
N GLN A 128 9.62 1.55 16.77
CA GLN A 128 9.35 1.24 18.18
C GLN A 128 7.96 0.61 18.34
N LYS A 129 6.94 1.16 17.67
CA LYS A 129 5.58 0.62 17.69
C LYS A 129 5.56 -0.86 17.28
N TRP A 130 6.23 -1.20 16.18
CA TRP A 130 6.29 -2.58 15.68
C TRP A 130 7.11 -3.50 16.58
N ILE A 131 8.22 -3.04 17.15
CA ILE A 131 9.01 -3.83 18.12
C ILE A 131 8.14 -4.20 19.34
N ASP A 132 7.39 -3.23 19.86
CA ASP A 132 6.53 -3.43 21.03
C ASP A 132 5.41 -4.42 20.72
N GLU A 133 4.79 -4.34 19.55
CA GLU A 133 3.71 -5.24 19.13
C GLU A 133 4.17 -6.66 18.78
N LEU A 134 5.34 -6.81 18.13
CA LEU A 134 5.93 -8.13 17.87
C LEU A 134 6.35 -8.82 19.18
N GLY A 135 6.75 -8.03 20.17
CA GLY A 135 7.13 -8.52 21.49
C GLY A 135 8.50 -9.22 21.50
N PRO A 136 9.02 -9.50 22.71
CA PRO A 136 10.39 -9.97 22.90
C PRO A 136 10.66 -11.35 22.27
N GLU A 137 9.67 -12.26 22.30
CA GLU A 137 9.83 -13.62 21.76
C GLU A 137 10.04 -13.63 20.24
N GLN A 138 9.26 -12.81 19.51
CA GLN A 138 9.42 -12.70 18.06
C GLN A 138 10.67 -11.90 17.72
N MET A 139 10.99 -10.87 18.51
CA MET A 139 12.16 -10.03 18.28
C MET A 139 13.49 -10.76 18.55
N ASP A 140 13.53 -11.77 19.42
CA ASP A 140 14.74 -12.55 19.68
C ASP A 140 15.23 -13.36 18.47
N GLN A 141 14.45 -13.48 17.41
CA GLN A 141 14.89 -14.13 16.17
C GLN A 141 15.82 -13.26 15.31
N PHE A 142 15.98 -11.98 15.64
CA PHE A 142 16.71 -11.01 14.82
C PHE A 142 18.03 -10.56 15.46
N ILE A 143 18.98 -10.12 14.63
CA ILE A 143 20.30 -9.67 15.09
C ILE A 143 20.19 -8.34 15.86
N LYS A 144 19.39 -7.41 15.33
CA LYS A 144 19.11 -6.09 15.92
C LYS A 144 17.68 -6.08 16.43
N THR A 145 17.49 -5.60 17.66
CA THR A 145 16.19 -5.66 18.36
C THR A 145 15.78 -4.33 18.97
N SER A 146 16.60 -3.29 18.89
CA SER A 146 16.28 -1.97 19.44
C SER A 146 15.93 -1.00 18.32
N ALA A 147 14.94 -0.12 18.56
CA ALA A 147 14.53 0.87 17.56
C ALA A 147 15.68 1.78 17.12
N LYS A 148 16.60 2.11 18.04
CA LYS A 148 17.79 2.94 17.75
C LYS A 148 18.73 2.34 16.70
N ASP A 149 18.64 1.03 16.44
CA ASP A 149 19.50 0.34 15.48
C ASP A 149 19.01 0.49 14.03
N PHE A 150 17.84 1.12 13.84
CA PHE A 150 17.14 1.29 12.58
C PHE A 150 16.80 2.77 12.34
N PRO A 151 17.53 3.45 11.45
CA PRO A 151 17.27 4.85 11.10
C PRO A 151 15.88 5.08 10.51
N THR A 152 15.36 4.13 9.74
CA THR A 152 14.08 4.21 9.02
C THR A 152 13.22 2.98 9.25
N PHE A 153 11.94 3.05 8.89
CA PHE A 153 11.07 1.87 8.97
C PHE A 153 11.49 0.79 7.99
N ASN A 154 11.94 1.14 6.78
CA ASN A 154 12.41 0.14 5.82
C ASN A 154 13.67 -0.59 6.31
N ASP A 155 14.61 0.11 6.98
CA ASP A 155 15.77 -0.55 7.63
C ASP A 155 15.33 -1.62 8.64
N PHE A 156 14.27 -1.33 9.41
CA PHE A 156 13.67 -2.29 10.33
C PHE A 156 12.91 -3.40 9.60
N PHE A 157 12.19 -3.10 8.53
CA PHE A 157 11.37 -4.06 7.81
C PHE A 157 12.22 -5.16 7.15
N ILE A 158 13.41 -4.81 6.67
CA ILE A 158 14.37 -5.75 6.05
C ILE A 158 15.40 -6.33 7.03
N ARG A 159 15.21 -6.13 8.34
CA ARG A 159 16.16 -6.54 9.38
C ARG A 159 16.64 -7.99 9.26
N GLU A 160 17.90 -8.20 9.60
CA GLU A 160 18.55 -9.50 9.51
C GLU A 160 18.09 -10.47 10.61
N ILE A 161 17.81 -11.70 10.21
CA ILE A 161 17.44 -12.82 11.08
C ILE A 161 18.74 -13.51 11.55
N LYS A 162 18.76 -13.98 12.81
CA LYS A 162 19.88 -14.80 13.33
C LYS A 162 20.00 -16.10 12.51
N PRO A 163 21.22 -16.55 12.13
CA PRO A 163 21.40 -17.75 11.30
C PRO A 163 20.69 -19.01 11.84
N GLU A 164 20.63 -19.16 13.15
CA GLU A 164 20.02 -20.30 13.84
C GLU A 164 18.48 -20.23 13.94
N ALA A 165 17.86 -19.08 13.69
CA ALA A 165 16.42 -18.90 13.86
C ALA A 165 15.58 -19.56 12.74
N ARG A 166 16.21 -19.95 11.63
CA ARG A 166 15.58 -20.64 10.49
C ARG A 166 16.48 -21.77 9.99
N PRO A 167 16.61 -22.89 10.73
CA PRO A 167 17.45 -24.00 10.32
C PRO A 167 16.90 -24.65 9.03
N ILE A 168 17.78 -24.86 8.05
CA ILE A 168 17.44 -25.54 6.80
C ILE A 168 17.29 -27.04 7.10
N SER A 169 16.13 -27.61 6.83
CA SER A 169 15.76 -28.98 7.23
C SER A 169 16.60 -30.08 6.54
N SER A 170 17.12 -29.80 5.35
CA SER A 170 18.02 -30.68 4.58
C SER A 170 19.11 -29.87 3.86
N PRO A 171 20.22 -29.49 4.52
CA PRO A 171 21.27 -28.69 3.90
C PRO A 171 22.04 -29.39 2.78
N ASN A 172 21.91 -30.72 2.67
CA ASN A 172 22.68 -31.59 1.78
C ASN A 172 21.81 -32.44 0.85
N ASP A 173 20.49 -32.19 0.77
CA ASP A 173 19.64 -32.84 -0.25
C ASP A 173 19.67 -31.97 -1.52
N ASP A 174 20.45 -32.39 -2.51
CA ASP A 174 20.40 -31.91 -3.91
C ASP A 174 19.31 -32.64 -4.71
#